data_AF-A0AAE7TIG0-F1
#
_entry.id   AF-A0AAE7TIG0-F1
#
_cell.length_a   1.000
_cell.length_b   1.000
_cell.length_c   1.000
_cell.angle_alpha   90.00
_cell.angle_beta   90.00
_cell.angle_gamma   90.00
#
_symmetry.space_group_name_H-M   'P 1'
#
loop_
_entity.id
_entity.type
_entity.pdbx_description
1 polymer ?
#
loop_
_entity_poly.entity_id
_entity_poly.type
_entity_poly.pdbx_seq_one_letter_code
_entity_poly.pdbx_strand_id
1 'polypeptide(L)'
;MPEFDLEKSQMLRDAGMALVMDHNQTFKTQFERFIDYLPRGWTGTCEDIRRDWIGIVPHRNAWGACWNAAKKRGQLVELPIRVAMTASRSHGRRTNLHRKV
;
A
#
# COMPACT_ATOMS: atom_id res chain seq x y z
N MET A 1 -19.57 -24.78 27.18
CA MET A 1 -18.37 -24.43 26.39
C MET A 1 -18.86 -24.07 24.99
N PRO A 2 -18.49 -22.92 24.40
CA PRO A 2 -18.93 -22.62 23.05
C PRO A 2 -18.21 -23.59 22.10
N GLU A 3 -18.99 -24.38 21.39
CA GLU A 3 -18.55 -25.30 20.35
C GLU A 3 -17.86 -24.48 19.26
N PHE A 4 -16.57 -24.72 19.05
CA PHE A 4 -15.78 -23.98 18.08
C PHE A 4 -16.17 -24.48 16.68
N ASP A 5 -17.14 -23.79 16.08
CA ASP A 5 -17.65 -24.08 14.74
C ASP A 5 -16.55 -23.83 13.69
N LEU A 6 -15.83 -24.91 13.38
CA LEU A 6 -14.67 -24.91 12.50
C LEU A 6 -15.07 -24.49 11.07
N GLU A 7 -16.27 -24.85 10.65
CA GLU A 7 -16.80 -24.59 9.31
C GLU A 7 -17.12 -23.10 9.17
N LYS A 8 -17.79 -22.50 10.17
CA LYS A 8 -18.03 -21.06 10.23
C LYS A 8 -16.74 -20.24 10.30
N SER A 9 -15.73 -20.75 11.00
CA SER A 9 -14.40 -20.12 11.07
C SER A 9 -13.66 -20.14 9.73
N GLN A 10 -13.74 -21.25 8.98
CA GLN A 10 -13.19 -21.36 7.63
C GLN A 10 -13.91 -20.45 6.63
N MET A 11 -15.25 -20.41 6.65
CA MET A 11 -16.02 -19.52 5.79
C MET A 11 -15.70 -18.04 6.03
N LEU A 12 -15.57 -17.61 7.30
CA LEU A 12 -15.19 -16.23 7.62
C LEU A 12 -13.77 -15.90 7.17
N ARG A 13 -12.86 -16.87 7.25
CA ARG A 13 -11.49 -16.73 6.74
C ARG A 13 -11.49 -16.61 5.21
N ASP A 14 -12.22 -17.46 4.52
CA ASP A 14 -12.26 -17.47 3.04
C ASP A 14 -12.98 -16.24 2.50
N ALA A 15 -14.09 -15.83 3.12
CA ALA A 15 -14.75 -14.56 2.82
C ALA A 15 -13.83 -13.37 3.09
N GLY A 16 -13.09 -13.38 4.21
CA GLY A 16 -12.06 -12.38 4.51
C GLY A 16 -10.93 -12.35 3.48
N MET A 17 -10.49 -13.51 2.99
CA MET A 17 -9.46 -13.64 1.96
C MET A 17 -9.96 -13.16 0.60
N ALA A 18 -11.20 -13.48 0.22
CA ALA A 18 -11.84 -13.01 -1.01
C ALA A 18 -12.02 -11.48 -1.00
N LEU A 19 -12.52 -10.91 0.10
CA LEU A 19 -12.58 -9.45 0.32
C LEU A 19 -11.20 -8.80 0.20
N VAL A 20 -10.17 -9.42 0.75
CA VAL A 20 -8.79 -8.93 0.61
C VAL A 20 -8.33 -9.00 -0.85
N MET A 21 -8.64 -10.05 -1.61
CA MET A 21 -8.27 -10.15 -3.03
C MET A 21 -8.96 -9.09 -3.89
N ASP A 22 -10.27 -8.91 -3.73
CA ASP A 22 -11.05 -7.93 -4.50
C ASP A 22 -10.66 -6.50 -4.15
N HIS A 23 -10.57 -6.17 -2.85
CA HIS A 23 -10.11 -4.85 -2.41
C HIS A 23 -8.67 -4.57 -2.87
N ASN A 24 -7.80 -5.59 -2.95
CA ASN A 24 -6.46 -5.41 -3.48
C ASN A 24 -6.46 -5.08 -4.97
N GLN A 25 -7.38 -5.64 -5.76
CA GLN A 25 -7.46 -5.36 -7.20
C GLN A 25 -8.00 -3.95 -7.46
N THR A 26 -9.09 -3.53 -6.80
CA THR A 26 -9.60 -2.15 -6.94
C THR A 26 -8.60 -1.13 -6.40
N PHE A 27 -7.99 -1.40 -5.23
CA PHE A 27 -6.93 -0.55 -4.68
C PHE A 27 -5.77 -0.42 -5.65
N LYS A 28 -5.29 -1.53 -6.22
CA LYS A 28 -4.20 -1.53 -7.21
C LYS A 28 -4.54 -0.62 -8.38
N THR A 29 -5.73 -0.73 -8.97
CA THR A 29 -6.15 0.14 -10.08
C THR A 29 -6.23 1.61 -9.66
N GLN A 30 -6.77 1.92 -8.48
CA GLN A 30 -6.79 3.30 -7.97
C GLN A 30 -5.37 3.83 -7.72
N PHE A 31 -4.50 3.00 -7.16
CA PHE A 31 -3.13 3.36 -6.81
C PHE A 31 -2.30 3.64 -8.07
N GLU A 32 -2.43 2.79 -9.08
CA GLU A 32 -1.77 2.99 -10.37
C GLU A 32 -2.20 4.32 -11.00
N ARG A 33 -3.51 4.61 -11.05
CA ARG A 33 -4.02 5.91 -11.53
C ARG A 33 -3.50 7.07 -10.71
N PHE A 34 -3.49 6.95 -9.38
CA PHE A 34 -2.98 8.00 -8.50
C PHE A 34 -1.52 8.33 -8.83
N ILE A 35 -0.66 7.32 -9.00
CA ILE A 35 0.74 7.53 -9.38
C ILE A 35 0.85 8.18 -10.77
N ASP A 36 0.00 7.81 -11.72
CA ASP A 36 -0.01 8.42 -13.06
C ASP A 36 -0.41 9.90 -13.04
N TYR A 37 -1.29 10.31 -12.11
CA TYR A 37 -1.70 11.70 -11.93
C TYR A 37 -0.77 12.53 -11.06
N LEU A 38 0.25 11.93 -10.42
CA LEU A 38 1.24 12.71 -9.71
C LEU A 38 1.98 13.64 -10.68
N PRO A 39 2.23 14.91 -10.28
CA PRO A 39 3.01 15.83 -11.10
C PRO A 39 4.36 15.22 -11.45
N ARG A 40 4.81 15.43 -12.70
CA ARG A 40 6.15 15.01 -13.11
C ARG A 40 7.20 15.67 -12.20
N GLY A 41 8.13 14.88 -11.68
CA GLY A 41 9.12 15.37 -10.70
C GLY A 41 8.62 15.43 -9.25
N TRP A 42 7.35 15.06 -8.97
CA TRP A 42 6.86 14.87 -7.61
C TRP A 42 7.84 14.00 -6.82
N THR A 43 8.15 14.40 -5.59
CA THR A 43 9.09 13.69 -4.73
C THR A 43 8.45 13.43 -3.37
N GLY A 44 8.47 12.18 -2.93
CA GLY A 44 7.90 11.81 -1.64
C GLY A 44 8.06 10.33 -1.34
N THR A 45 7.35 9.88 -0.30
CA THR A 45 7.35 8.50 0.16
C THR A 45 5.98 7.84 0.00
N CYS A 46 5.94 6.52 0.17
CA CYS A 46 4.67 5.79 0.25
C CYS A 46 3.82 6.26 1.45
N GLU A 47 4.43 6.77 2.52
CA GLU A 47 3.69 7.30 3.68
C GLU A 47 3.00 8.64 3.36
N ASP A 48 3.62 9.49 2.54
CA ASP A 48 3.00 10.73 2.08
C ASP A 48 1.74 10.46 1.26
N ILE A 49 1.83 9.51 0.33
CA ILE A 49 0.65 9.09 -0.45
C ILE A 49 -0.42 8.50 0.47
N ARG A 50 -0.03 7.68 1.45
CA ARG A 50 -1.00 7.08 2.38
C ARG A 50 -1.70 8.14 3.23
N ARG A 51 -1.01 9.19 3.65
CA ARG A 51 -1.58 10.31 4.42
C ARG A 51 -2.64 11.06 3.61
N ASP A 52 -2.37 11.26 2.32
CA ASP A 52 -3.23 12.06 1.44
C ASP A 52 -4.23 11.19 0.65
N TRP A 53 -4.34 9.90 0.98
CA TRP A 53 -5.16 8.92 0.26
C TRP A 53 -6.64 9.03 0.62
N ILE A 54 -7.47 9.27 -0.39
CA ILE A 54 -8.94 9.33 -0.27
C ILE A 54 -9.67 8.11 -0.84
N GLY A 55 -8.93 7.12 -1.36
CA GLY A 55 -9.49 5.93 -2.01
C GLY A 55 -9.78 4.79 -1.02
N ILE A 56 -9.92 3.58 -1.57
CA ILE A 56 -10.15 2.37 -0.77
C ILE A 56 -8.94 2.13 0.14
N VAL A 57 -9.20 1.81 1.40
CA VAL A 57 -8.17 1.40 2.36
C VAL A 57 -7.92 -0.10 2.19
N PRO A 58 -6.76 -0.52 1.66
CA PRO A 58 -6.50 -1.93 1.42
C PRO A 58 -5.95 -2.62 2.67
N HIS A 59 -5.69 -3.92 2.57
CA HIS A 59 -4.86 -4.61 3.55
C HIS A 59 -3.46 -3.97 3.65
N ARG A 60 -2.87 -3.94 4.86
CA ARG A 60 -1.59 -3.26 5.16
C ARG A 60 -0.44 -3.59 4.19
N ASN A 61 -0.39 -4.83 3.68
CA ASN A 61 0.67 -5.29 2.78
C ASN A 61 0.51 -4.81 1.33
N ALA A 62 -0.70 -4.42 0.92
CA ALA A 62 -0.99 -4.00 -0.44
C ALA A 62 -0.26 -2.72 -0.83
N TRP A 63 -0.06 -1.81 0.13
CA TRP A 63 0.71 -0.58 -0.05
C TRP A 63 2.12 -0.84 -0.57
N GLY A 64 2.86 -1.71 0.13
CA GLY A 64 4.23 -2.05 -0.26
C GLY A 64 4.30 -2.79 -1.60
N ALA A 65 3.33 -3.67 -1.86
CA ALA A 65 3.24 -4.39 -3.13
C ALA A 65 3.00 -3.44 -4.32
N CYS A 66 2.04 -2.52 -4.22
CA CYS A 66 1.73 -1.56 -5.28
C CYS A 66 2.86 -0.54 -5.48
N TRP A 67 3.48 -0.07 -4.38
CA TRP A 67 4.65 0.80 -4.46
C TRP A 67 5.81 0.14 -5.22
N ASN A 68 6.15 -1.11 -4.88
CA ASN A 68 7.19 -1.86 -5.58
C ASN A 68 6.84 -2.13 -7.05
N ALA A 69 5.56 -2.36 -7.36
CA ALA A 69 5.11 -2.50 -8.74
C ALA A 69 5.31 -1.21 -9.54
N ALA A 70 4.98 -0.04 -8.97
CA ALA A 70 5.20 1.26 -9.62
C ALA A 70 6.70 1.53 -9.90
N LYS A 71 7.59 1.12 -8.99
CA LYS A 71 9.05 1.18 -9.23
C LYS A 71 9.48 0.28 -10.38
N LYS A 72 9.03 -0.97 -10.39
CA LYS A 72 9.36 -1.93 -11.47
C LYS A 72 8.85 -1.49 -12.84
N ARG A 73 7.74 -0.75 -12.89
CA ARG A 73 7.19 -0.15 -14.13
C ARG A 73 7.91 1.13 -14.57
N GLY A 74 8.85 1.64 -13.78
CA GLY A 74 9.55 2.90 -14.07
C GLY A 74 8.71 4.16 -13.83
N GLN A 75 7.56 4.06 -13.18
CA GLN A 75 6.76 5.23 -12.82
C GLN A 75 7.44 6.04 -11.71
N LEU A 76 8.14 5.35 -10.79
CA LEU A 76 8.86 5.94 -9.66
C LEU A 76 10.33 5.55 -9.70
N VAL A 77 11.21 6.54 -9.52
CA VAL A 77 12.65 6.34 -9.37
C VAL A 77 13.04 6.57 -7.93
N GLU A 78 13.72 5.60 -7.34
CA GLU A 78 14.27 5.70 -6.00
C GLU A 78 15.45 6.68 -5.98
N LEU A 79 15.45 7.61 -5.03
CA LEU A 79 16.50 8.59 -4.81
C LEU A 79 17.44 8.10 -3.67
N PRO A 80 18.72 8.51 -3.66
CA PRO A 80 19.66 8.13 -2.60
C PRO A 80 19.37 8.81 -1.24
N ILE A 81 18.37 9.70 -1.19
CA ILE A 81 18.01 10.46 0.00
C ILE A 81 17.07 9.62 0.87
N ARG A 82 17.42 9.50 2.16
CA ARG A 82 16.64 8.78 3.16
C ARG A 82 15.98 9.72 4.16
N VAL A 83 14.66 9.62 4.30
CA VAL A 83 13.86 10.39 5.29
C VAL A 83 13.39 9.49 6.43
N ALA A 84 13.17 10.07 7.60
CA ALA A 84 12.61 9.35 8.74
C ALA A 84 11.16 8.98 8.44
N MET A 85 10.78 7.75 8.80
CA MET A 85 9.37 7.33 8.74
C MET A 85 8.57 8.03 9.83
N THR A 86 7.34 8.40 9.50
CA THR A 86 6.43 9.18 10.35
C THR A 86 5.54 8.31 11.24
N ALA A 87 5.44 7.00 10.96
CA ALA A 87 4.61 6.09 11.73
C ALA A 87 5.16 5.82 13.15
N SER A 88 4.32 5.98 14.17
CA SER A 88 4.67 5.92 15.61
C SER A 88 5.32 4.62 16.10
N ARG A 89 5.13 3.50 15.39
CA ARG A 89 5.74 2.19 15.73
C ARG A 89 7.16 2.00 15.20
N SER A 90 7.70 2.93 14.41
CA SER A 90 9.03 2.75 13.81
C SER A 90 10.09 3.61 14.49
N HIS A 91 10.63 3.14 15.62
CA HIS A 91 11.83 3.76 16.19
C HIS A 91 12.97 3.74 15.16
N GLY A 92 13.36 4.92 14.65
CA GLY A 92 14.56 5.12 13.82
C GLY A 92 14.53 4.56 12.39
N ARG A 93 13.40 4.08 11.87
CA ARG A 93 13.36 3.58 10.48
C ARG A 93 13.42 4.73 9.49
N ARG A 94 14.25 4.55 8.46
CA ARG A 94 14.36 5.48 7.34
C ARG A 94 13.86 4.81 6.06
N THR A 95 13.22 5.59 5.20
CA THR A 95 12.77 5.17 3.86
C THR A 95 13.40 6.05 2.80
N ASN A 96 13.64 5.50 1.61
CA ASN A 96 14.15 6.29 0.48
C ASN A 96 13.03 7.20 -0.07
N LEU A 97 13.41 8.40 -0.51
CA LEU A 97 12.54 9.25 -1.33
C LEU A 97 12.41 8.67 -2.72
N HIS A 98 11.28 8.92 -3.37
CA HIS A 98 11.02 8.48 -4.73
C HIS A 98 10.52 9.66 -5.55
N ARG A 99 10.90 9.70 -6.82
CA ARG A 99 10.52 10.73 -7.78
C ARG A 99 9.64 10.16 -8.89
N LYS A 100 8.55 10.84 -9.22
CA LYS A 100 7.73 10.55 -10.41
C LYS A 100 8.49 10.90 -11.69
N VAL A 101 8.59 9.93 -12.61
CA VAL A 101 9.22 10.08 -13.94
C VAL A 101 8.31 10.76 -14.94
#